data_AF-A0A3M9MQ59-F1
#
_entry.id   AF-A0A3M9MQ59-F1
#
_cell.length_a   1.000
_cell.length_b   1.000
_cell.length_c   1.000
_cell.angle_alpha   90.00
_cell.angle_beta   90.00
_cell.angle_gamma   90.00
#
_symmetry.space_group_name_H-M   'P 1'
#
loop_
_entity.id
_entity.type
_entity.pdbx_description
1 polymer ?
#
loop_
_entity_poly.entity_id
_entity_poly.type
_entity_poly.pdbx_seq_one_letter_code
_entity_poly.pdbx_strand_id
1 'polypeptide(L)'
;MEKNTKKSGELSEEEFLADMKKLSDRAKEVTGVQTGLFDGADLGEEDLDTSFDIANLNDTADPDASHKLYYTMMAVLRRHLPSGKENEKLRRYIYDEKSLFLNRGKAKDEKGVRGSDERMAYLGNFLNVALNTVQRWVEQGAVPYDLYMAFNTLNRERGYHSTENQKEGSTEVEANFE
;
A
#
# COMPACT_ATOMS: atom_id res chain seq x y z
N MET A 1 -12.63 43.42 -12.97
CA MET A 1 -13.12 42.02 -12.98
C MET A 1 -12.05 41.16 -12.34
N GLU A 2 -12.13 40.99 -11.01
CA GLU A 2 -11.20 40.15 -10.26
C GLU A 2 -11.48 38.68 -10.58
N LYS A 3 -10.45 37.98 -11.07
CA LYS A 3 -10.49 36.53 -11.28
C LYS A 3 -10.26 35.87 -9.93
N ASN A 4 -11.34 35.42 -9.32
CA ASN A 4 -11.32 34.62 -8.10
C ASN A 4 -10.88 33.19 -8.45
N THR A 5 -9.59 32.91 -8.31
CA THR A 5 -9.01 31.57 -8.43
C THR A 5 -9.42 30.75 -7.21
N LYS A 6 -10.45 29.91 -7.37
CA LYS A 6 -10.82 28.89 -6.37
C LYS A 6 -9.66 27.92 -6.17
N LYS A 7 -8.94 28.07 -5.06
CA LYS A 7 -8.14 27.02 -4.44
C LYS A 7 -9.08 25.85 -4.14
N SER A 8 -8.90 24.72 -4.82
CA SER A 8 -9.57 23.47 -4.47
C SER A 8 -9.22 23.12 -3.03
N GLY A 9 -10.22 22.96 -2.18
CA GLY A 9 -10.02 22.68 -0.76
C GLY A 9 -9.27 21.37 -0.57
N GLU A 10 -7.99 21.48 -0.19
CA GLU A 10 -7.31 20.43 0.54
C GLU A 10 -8.07 20.28 1.86
N LEU A 11 -8.78 19.17 2.03
CA LEU A 11 -9.22 18.71 3.35
C LEU A 11 -7.98 18.72 4.25
N SER A 12 -8.12 19.27 5.46
CA SER A 12 -7.00 19.21 6.40
C SER A 12 -6.62 17.74 6.64
N GLU A 13 -5.35 17.48 6.92
CA GLU A 13 -4.88 16.12 7.21
C GLU A 13 -5.74 15.45 8.30
N GLU A 14 -6.16 16.23 9.29
CA GLU A 14 -7.04 15.78 10.38
C GLU A 14 -8.43 15.37 9.86
N GLU A 15 -9.02 16.14 8.94
CA GLU A 15 -10.31 15.82 8.33
C GLU A 15 -10.24 14.54 7.48
N PHE A 16 -9.13 14.37 6.76
CA PHE A 16 -8.88 13.15 5.99
C PHE A 16 -8.76 11.92 6.90
N LEU A 17 -7.96 12.01 7.96
CA LEU A 17 -7.78 10.92 8.92
C LEU A 17 -9.09 10.58 9.64
N ALA A 18 -9.91 11.58 9.95
CA ALA A 18 -11.24 11.38 10.52
C ALA A 18 -12.20 10.65 9.54
N ASP A 19 -12.23 11.04 8.25
CA ASP A 19 -13.02 10.34 7.23
C ASP A 19 -12.55 8.89 7.06
N MET A 20 -11.23 8.68 7.01
CA MET A 20 -10.63 7.35 6.89
C MET A 20 -11.00 6.46 8.09
N LYS A 21 -10.91 6.99 9.32
CA LYS A 21 -11.31 6.27 10.52
C LYS A 21 -12.80 5.92 10.49
N LYS A 22 -13.65 6.87 10.09
CA LYS A 22 -15.10 6.65 9.96
C LYS A 22 -15.45 5.60 8.90
N LEU A 23 -14.72 5.56 7.78
CA LEU A 23 -14.86 4.53 6.76
C LEU A 23 -14.47 3.15 7.32
N SER A 24 -13.36 3.08 8.05
CA SER A 24 -12.90 1.85 8.68
C SER A 24 -13.88 1.33 9.74
N ASP A 25 -14.41 2.21 10.59
CA ASP A 25 -15.34 1.83 11.65
C ASP A 25 -16.64 1.25 11.06
N ARG A 26 -17.17 1.87 9.99
CA ARG A 26 -18.33 1.34 9.25
C ARG A 26 -18.06 -0.02 8.61
N ALA A 27 -16.84 -0.26 8.16
CA ALA A 27 -16.49 -1.53 7.54
C ALA A 27 -16.38 -2.68 8.55
N LYS A 28 -15.95 -2.40 9.79
CA LYS A 28 -15.88 -3.40 10.87
C LYS A 28 -17.23 -4.02 11.21
N GLU A 29 -18.31 -3.24 11.12
CA GLU A 29 -19.67 -3.73 11.36
C GLU A 29 -20.08 -4.84 10.36
N VAL A 30 -19.39 -4.94 9.22
CA VAL A 30 -19.72 -5.86 8.12
C VAL A 30 -18.83 -7.12 8.12
N THR A 31 -17.63 -7.07 8.70
CA THR A 31 -16.64 -8.16 8.64
C THR A 31 -16.39 -8.83 9.99
N GLY A 32 -17.14 -9.89 10.28
CA GLY A 32 -16.89 -10.80 11.42
C GLY A 32 -16.00 -11.99 11.04
N VAL A 33 -14.76 -11.75 10.61
CA VAL A 33 -13.83 -12.84 10.23
C VAL A 33 -12.77 -13.02 11.31
N GLN A 34 -12.96 -14.05 12.14
CA GLN A 34 -11.93 -14.53 13.06
C GLN A 34 -10.83 -15.29 12.29
N THR A 35 -9.62 -15.12 12.81
CA THR A 35 -8.28 -15.43 12.28
C THR A 35 -8.01 -16.90 11.99
N GLY A 36 -7.48 -17.16 10.80
CA GLY A 36 -6.85 -18.40 10.39
C GLY A 36 -6.16 -18.19 9.05
N LEU A 37 -5.16 -17.30 9.02
CA LEU A 37 -4.41 -16.99 7.80
C LEU A 37 -3.25 -17.96 7.57
N PHE A 38 -2.78 -18.60 8.64
CA PHE A 38 -1.65 -19.53 8.62
C PHE A 38 -2.04 -20.98 8.98
N ASP A 39 -3.32 -21.24 9.24
CA ASP A 39 -3.82 -22.58 9.55
C ASP A 39 -4.56 -23.11 8.32
N GLY A 40 -3.83 -23.78 7.42
CA GLY A 40 -4.42 -24.53 6.30
C GLY A 40 -4.94 -23.70 5.12
N ALA A 41 -4.30 -22.59 4.76
CA ALA A 41 -4.61 -21.91 3.51
C ALA A 41 -4.24 -22.81 2.31
N ASP A 42 -5.23 -23.51 1.77
CA ASP A 42 -5.20 -24.11 0.43
C ASP A 42 -5.06 -22.98 -0.60
N LEU A 43 -3.81 -22.59 -0.81
CA LEU A 43 -3.35 -21.68 -1.85
C LEU A 43 -2.59 -22.50 -2.89
N GLY A 44 -3.14 -23.66 -3.29
CA GLY A 44 -2.45 -24.61 -4.14
C GLY A 44 -1.22 -25.19 -3.44
N GLU A 45 -1.27 -26.48 -3.12
CA GLU A 45 -0.22 -27.21 -2.38
C GLU A 45 1.19 -27.12 -3.00
N GLU A 46 1.32 -26.59 -4.22
CA GLU A 46 2.57 -26.53 -4.98
C GLU A 46 3.38 -25.24 -4.77
N ASP A 47 2.81 -24.15 -4.24
CA ASP A 47 3.41 -22.82 -4.45
C ASP A 47 3.55 -21.90 -3.23
N LEU A 48 3.26 -22.35 -2.02
CA LEU A 48 3.56 -21.58 -0.80
C LEU A 48 4.43 -22.40 0.14
N ASP A 49 5.73 -22.20 -0.01
CA ASP A 49 6.67 -22.52 1.03
C ASP A 49 6.42 -21.55 2.21
N THR A 50 5.54 -21.96 3.12
CA THR A 50 5.28 -21.28 4.39
C THR A 50 6.46 -21.40 5.36
N SER A 51 7.53 -22.12 4.98
CA SER A 51 8.81 -22.15 5.69
C SER A 51 9.83 -21.15 5.14
N PHE A 52 9.42 -20.21 4.27
CA PHE A 52 10.29 -19.15 3.78
C PHE A 52 10.79 -18.28 4.95
N ASP A 53 12.02 -18.55 5.39
CA ASP A 53 12.74 -17.73 6.36
C ASP A 53 13.04 -16.37 5.70
N ILE A 54 12.12 -15.42 5.86
CA ILE A 54 12.21 -14.03 5.40
C ILE A 54 13.53 -13.38 5.86
N ALA A 55 14.09 -13.86 6.97
CA ALA A 55 15.35 -13.42 7.56
C ALA A 55 16.60 -13.74 6.72
N ASN A 56 16.54 -14.68 5.77
CA ASN A 56 17.69 -15.11 4.96
C ASN A 56 17.73 -14.52 3.54
N LEU A 57 16.76 -13.68 3.16
CA LEU A 57 16.80 -12.96 1.89
C LEU A 57 17.73 -11.74 2.04
N ASN A 58 19.01 -11.93 1.71
CA ASN A 58 19.93 -10.82 1.44
C ASN A 58 19.34 -9.86 0.39
N ASP A 59 19.84 -8.62 0.32
CA ASP A 59 19.48 -7.55 -0.64
C ASP A 59 19.77 -7.90 -2.13
N THR A 60 19.62 -9.16 -2.51
CA THR A 60 19.74 -9.68 -3.86
C THR A 60 18.43 -9.44 -4.60
N ALA A 61 18.49 -8.89 -5.80
CA ALA A 61 17.33 -8.76 -6.66
C ALA A 61 16.97 -10.15 -7.23
N ASP A 62 16.01 -10.82 -6.62
CA ASP A 62 15.37 -12.03 -7.16
C ASP A 62 13.95 -11.66 -7.63
N PRO A 63 13.73 -11.48 -8.95
CA PRO A 63 12.44 -11.14 -9.52
C PRO A 63 11.32 -12.12 -9.15
N ASP A 64 11.62 -13.42 -9.10
CA ASP A 64 10.62 -14.46 -8.87
C ASP A 64 10.19 -14.44 -7.40
N ALA A 65 11.15 -14.30 -6.48
CA ALA A 65 10.85 -14.10 -5.07
C ALA A 65 10.06 -12.80 -4.83
N SER A 66 10.45 -11.69 -5.48
CA SER A 66 9.75 -10.41 -5.32
C SER A 66 8.30 -10.49 -5.80
N HIS A 67 8.09 -11.13 -6.94
CA HIS A 67 6.77 -11.38 -7.50
C HIS A 67 5.93 -12.25 -6.55
N LYS A 68 6.46 -13.38 -6.08
CA LYS A 68 5.77 -14.29 -5.16
C LYS A 68 5.35 -13.61 -3.86
N LEU A 69 6.25 -12.85 -3.23
CA LEU A 69 5.96 -12.12 -1.99
C LEU A 69 4.91 -11.04 -2.21
N TYR A 70 4.98 -10.31 -3.33
CA TYR A 70 3.98 -9.30 -3.68
C TYR A 70 2.57 -9.92 -3.78
N TYR A 71 2.42 -11.01 -4.53
CA TYR A 71 1.11 -11.64 -4.70
C TYR A 71 0.60 -12.31 -3.43
N THR A 72 1.49 -12.86 -2.60
CA THR A 72 1.16 -13.37 -1.26
C THR A 72 0.58 -12.26 -0.39
N MET A 73 1.27 -11.12 -0.30
CA MET A 73 0.78 -9.94 0.41
C MET A 73 -0.57 -9.45 -0.15
N MET A 74 -0.72 -9.40 -1.48
CA MET A 74 -1.98 -8.99 -2.11
C MET A 74 -3.13 -9.97 -1.86
N ALA A 75 -2.86 -11.27 -1.71
CA ALA A 75 -3.85 -12.26 -1.33
C ALA A 75 -4.34 -12.02 0.11
N VAL A 76 -3.41 -11.78 1.05
CA VAL A 76 -3.72 -11.43 2.44
C VAL A 76 -4.59 -10.18 2.50
N LEU A 77 -4.19 -9.11 1.80
CA LEU A 77 -4.95 -7.86 1.76
C LEU A 77 -6.36 -8.05 1.21
N ARG A 78 -6.52 -8.79 0.10
CA ARG A 78 -7.85 -9.03 -0.50
C ARG A 78 -8.76 -9.85 0.41
N ARG A 79 -8.22 -10.75 1.22
CA ARG A 79 -8.99 -11.60 2.13
C ARG A 79 -9.47 -10.84 3.37
N HIS A 80 -8.65 -9.92 3.89
CA HIS A 80 -8.90 -9.24 5.16
C HIS A 80 -9.46 -7.82 5.01
N LEU A 81 -9.24 -7.16 3.87
CA LEU A 81 -9.87 -5.88 3.62
C LEU A 81 -11.35 -6.06 3.28
N PRO A 82 -12.22 -5.16 3.76
CA PRO A 82 -13.65 -5.21 3.49
C PRO A 82 -13.91 -5.09 1.99
N SER A 83 -14.65 -6.06 1.45
CA SER A 83 -15.10 -6.07 0.06
C SER A 83 -16.25 -5.07 -0.18
N GLY A 84 -16.75 -5.00 -1.40
CA GLY A 84 -17.88 -4.12 -1.75
C GLY A 84 -17.46 -2.77 -2.35
N LYS A 85 -18.41 -2.10 -2.99
CA LYS A 85 -18.20 -0.83 -3.71
C LYS A 85 -18.12 0.35 -2.74
N GLU A 86 -18.86 0.27 -1.64
CA GLU A 86 -18.85 1.21 -0.52
C GLU A 86 -17.49 1.30 0.17
N ASN A 87 -16.75 0.17 0.22
CA ASN A 87 -15.42 0.09 0.82
C ASN A 87 -14.28 0.29 -0.20
N GLU A 88 -14.60 0.53 -1.48
CA GLU A 88 -13.61 0.69 -2.54
C GLU A 88 -12.68 1.88 -2.26
N LYS A 89 -13.25 3.00 -1.80
CA LYS A 89 -12.49 4.21 -1.42
C LYS A 89 -11.45 3.90 -0.32
N LEU A 90 -11.88 3.16 0.71
CA LEU A 90 -11.04 2.72 1.83
C LEU A 90 -9.87 1.83 1.34
N ARG A 91 -10.17 0.81 0.54
CA ARG A 91 -9.14 -0.07 -0.05
C ARG A 91 -8.16 0.71 -0.91
N ARG A 92 -8.66 1.68 -1.69
CA ARG A 92 -7.82 2.51 -2.56
C ARG A 92 -6.80 3.31 -1.77
N TYR A 93 -7.19 3.94 -0.65
CA TYR A 93 -6.25 4.67 0.20
C TYR A 93 -5.15 3.78 0.76
N ILE A 94 -5.50 2.61 1.25
CA ILE A 94 -4.53 1.62 1.75
C ILE A 94 -3.58 1.18 0.63
N TYR A 95 -4.13 0.88 -0.56
CA TYR A 95 -3.31 0.50 -1.69
C TYR A 95 -2.40 1.63 -2.15
N ASP A 96 -2.85 2.88 -2.15
CA ASP A 96 -2.02 4.01 -2.55
C ASP A 96 -0.85 4.23 -1.56
N GLU A 97 -1.08 4.15 -0.24
CA GLU A 97 0.00 4.21 0.76
C GLU A 97 1.00 3.06 0.65
N LYS A 98 0.50 1.82 0.50
CA LYS A 98 1.33 0.64 0.24
C LYS A 98 2.15 0.81 -1.04
N SER A 99 1.52 1.32 -2.09
CA SER A 99 2.17 1.56 -3.39
C SER A 99 3.27 2.60 -3.25
N LEU A 100 3.00 3.69 -2.54
CA LEU A 100 3.96 4.75 -2.28
C LEU A 100 5.21 4.22 -1.57
N PHE A 101 5.00 3.35 -0.58
CA PHE A 101 6.07 2.68 0.14
C PHE A 101 6.94 1.81 -0.77
N LEU A 102 6.32 0.87 -1.49
CA LEU A 102 7.04 -0.08 -2.36
C LEU A 102 7.75 0.62 -3.53
N ASN A 103 7.19 1.75 -4.00
CA ASN A 103 7.76 2.53 -5.09
C ASN A 103 8.73 3.62 -4.62
N ARG A 104 9.17 3.59 -3.36
CA ARG A 104 10.17 4.52 -2.82
C ARG A 104 9.75 6.00 -2.93
N GLY A 105 8.46 6.28 -2.72
CA GLY A 105 7.91 7.63 -2.79
C GLY A 105 7.41 8.06 -4.17
N LYS A 106 7.55 7.23 -5.21
CA LYS A 106 6.97 7.55 -6.53
C LYS A 106 5.44 7.34 -6.52
N ALA A 107 4.73 8.46 -6.37
CA ALA A 107 3.27 8.50 -6.45
C ALA A 107 2.77 8.31 -7.90
N LYS A 108 1.44 8.14 -8.05
CA LYS A 108 0.79 8.23 -9.37
C LYS A 108 0.92 9.65 -9.90
N ASP A 109 1.18 9.78 -11.20
CA ASP A 109 1.02 11.06 -11.90
C ASP A 109 -0.47 11.42 -12.09
N GLU A 110 -0.73 12.60 -12.68
CA GLU A 110 -2.08 13.08 -13.00
C GLU A 110 -2.84 12.15 -13.98
N LYS A 111 -2.13 11.29 -14.71
CA LYS A 111 -2.67 10.32 -15.66
C LYS A 111 -2.88 8.93 -15.02
N GLY A 112 -2.56 8.78 -13.74
CA GLY A 112 -2.68 7.52 -12.99
C GLY A 112 -1.55 6.52 -13.28
N VAL A 113 -0.52 6.91 -14.01
CA VAL A 113 0.65 6.10 -14.34
C VAL A 113 1.68 6.21 -13.21
N ARG A 114 2.37 5.11 -12.95
CA ARG A 114 3.51 5.05 -12.02
C ARG A 114 4.75 4.67 -12.79
N GLY A 115 5.81 5.47 -12.70
CA GLY A 115 7.13 5.14 -13.27
C GLY A 115 7.91 4.08 -12.49
N SER A 116 7.22 3.18 -11.79
CA SER A 116 7.80 2.13 -10.94
C SER A 116 6.83 0.95 -10.81
N ASP A 117 7.39 -0.26 -10.79
CA ASP A 117 6.65 -1.51 -10.61
C ASP A 117 6.89 -2.06 -9.19
N GLU A 118 5.81 -2.16 -8.42
CA GLU A 118 5.81 -2.64 -7.04
C GLU A 118 6.18 -4.13 -6.93
N ARG A 119 5.96 -4.90 -8.01
CA ARG A 119 6.28 -6.34 -8.07
C ARG A 119 7.78 -6.60 -8.11
N MET A 120 8.55 -5.57 -8.47
CA MET A 120 10.01 -5.61 -8.61
C MET A 120 10.73 -4.82 -7.51
N ALA A 121 10.02 -4.49 -6.42
CA ALA A 121 10.62 -3.81 -5.27
C ALA A 121 11.71 -4.68 -4.61
N TYR A 122 12.69 -4.04 -3.96
CA TYR A 122 13.76 -4.78 -3.28
C TYR A 122 13.21 -5.60 -2.12
N LEU A 123 13.67 -6.85 -2.02
CA LEU A 123 13.18 -7.85 -1.09
C LEU A 123 13.34 -7.40 0.37
N GLY A 124 14.58 -7.15 0.81
CA GLY A 124 14.88 -6.88 2.21
C GLY A 124 14.25 -5.59 2.73
N ASN A 125 14.50 -4.48 2.03
CA ASN A 125 14.16 -3.15 2.53
C ASN A 125 12.70 -2.72 2.30
N PHE A 126 11.97 -3.37 1.38
CA PHE A 126 10.61 -2.98 1.02
C PHE A 126 9.61 -4.13 1.10
N LEU A 127 9.76 -5.20 0.30
CA LEU A 127 8.74 -6.25 0.26
C LEU A 127 8.60 -6.99 1.59
N ASN A 128 9.72 -7.33 2.24
CA ASN A 128 9.71 -7.99 3.55
C ASN A 128 9.09 -7.09 4.62
N VAL A 129 9.45 -5.79 4.64
CA VAL A 129 8.88 -4.81 5.58
C VAL A 129 7.37 -4.65 5.35
N ALA A 130 6.94 -4.59 4.09
CA ALA A 130 5.52 -4.49 3.75
C ALA A 130 4.74 -5.75 4.16
N LEU A 131 5.26 -6.95 3.86
CA LEU A 131 4.63 -8.22 4.24
C LEU A 131 4.53 -8.36 5.76
N ASN A 132 5.62 -8.09 6.50
CA ASN A 132 5.61 -8.10 7.97
C ASN A 132 4.63 -7.08 8.56
N THR A 133 4.45 -5.94 7.90
CA THR A 133 3.47 -4.93 8.32
C THR A 133 2.05 -5.43 8.13
N VAL A 134 1.76 -6.06 7.00
CA VAL A 134 0.46 -6.67 6.73
C VAL A 134 0.18 -7.85 7.67
N GLN A 135 1.18 -8.68 7.96
CA GLN A 135 1.03 -9.80 8.89
C GLN A 135 0.68 -9.32 10.31
N ARG A 136 1.46 -8.37 10.87
CA ARG A 136 1.17 -7.80 12.19
C ARG A 136 -0.21 -7.15 12.25
N TRP A 137 -0.62 -6.47 11.19
CA TRP A 137 -1.94 -5.88 11.09
C TRP A 137 -3.06 -6.94 11.18
N VAL A 138 -2.91 -8.07 10.49
CA VAL A 138 -3.85 -9.20 10.60
C VAL A 138 -3.89 -9.73 12.03
N GLU A 139 -2.72 -9.98 12.65
CA GLU A 139 -2.60 -10.48 14.01
C GLU A 139 -3.25 -9.54 15.04
N GLN A 140 -3.27 -8.24 14.77
CA GLN A 140 -3.90 -7.20 15.59
C GLN A 140 -5.41 -7.03 15.34
N GLY A 141 -6.02 -7.87 14.50
CA GLY A 141 -7.46 -7.85 14.25
C GLY A 141 -7.88 -7.19 12.94
N ALA A 142 -6.94 -6.98 12.01
CA ALA A 142 -7.21 -6.59 10.63
C ALA A 142 -8.06 -5.30 10.45
N VAL A 143 -7.86 -4.30 11.32
CA VAL A 143 -8.56 -3.01 11.25
C VAL A 143 -8.02 -2.15 10.09
N PRO A 144 -8.82 -1.80 9.07
CA PRO A 144 -8.29 -1.09 7.88
C PRO A 144 -7.57 0.23 8.17
N TYR A 145 -8.06 1.00 9.13
CA TYR A 145 -7.41 2.25 9.58
C TYR A 145 -5.99 2.01 10.10
N ASP A 146 -5.77 0.95 10.86
CA ASP A 146 -4.47 0.66 11.47
C ASP A 146 -3.44 0.28 10.40
N LEU A 147 -3.86 -0.44 9.35
CA LEU A 147 -3.00 -0.72 8.21
C LEU A 147 -2.62 0.54 7.43
N TYR A 148 -3.59 1.43 7.20
CA TYR A 148 -3.32 2.72 6.58
C TYR A 148 -2.28 3.50 7.39
N MET A 149 -2.48 3.61 8.72
CA MET A 149 -1.56 4.32 9.59
C MET A 149 -0.17 3.69 9.64
N ALA A 150 -0.07 2.37 9.56
CA ALA A 150 1.20 1.66 9.51
C ALA A 150 2.01 2.03 8.26
N PHE A 151 1.40 1.99 7.07
CA PHE A 151 2.09 2.41 5.85
C PHE A 151 2.36 3.92 5.82
N ASN A 152 1.42 4.75 6.30
CA ASN A 152 1.61 6.19 6.35
C ASN A 152 2.79 6.57 7.27
N THR A 153 2.92 5.92 8.42
CA THR A 153 4.08 6.10 9.31
C THR A 153 5.39 5.70 8.60
N LEU A 154 5.43 4.53 7.94
CA LEU A 154 6.60 4.08 7.19
C LEU A 154 7.00 5.04 6.07
N ASN A 155 6.02 5.65 5.41
CA ASN A 155 6.21 6.65 4.36
C ASN A 155 6.72 7.98 4.92
N ARG A 156 6.19 8.44 6.07
CA ARG A 156 6.68 9.66 6.76
C ARG A 156 8.10 9.51 7.24
N GLU A 157 8.44 8.38 7.88
CA GLU A 157 9.80 8.09 8.34
C GLU A 157 10.83 8.12 7.20
N ARG A 158 10.39 7.82 5.97
CA ARG A 158 11.21 7.86 4.75
C ARG A 158 11.10 9.15 3.95
N GLY A 159 10.31 10.12 4.42
CA GLY A 159 10.13 11.42 3.76
C GLY A 159 9.30 11.37 2.47
N TYR A 160 8.54 10.30 2.22
CA TYR A 160 7.79 10.12 0.95
C TYR A 160 6.58 11.04 0.82
N HIS A 161 6.13 11.67 1.91
CA HIS A 161 5.09 12.71 1.87
C HIS A 161 5.64 14.13 1.68
N SER A 162 6.96 14.30 1.54
CA SER A 162 7.57 15.61 1.25
C SER A 162 7.26 16.05 -0.18
N THR A 163 6.96 17.34 -0.36
CA THR A 163 6.52 17.97 -1.61
C THR A 163 7.48 17.83 -2.79
N GLU A 164 8.73 17.44 -2.55
CA GLU A 164 9.74 17.20 -3.59
C GLU A 164 9.47 15.90 -4.37
N ASN A 165 8.99 14.84 -3.71
CA ASN A 165 8.71 13.54 -4.33
C ASN A 165 7.47 13.55 -5.25
N GLN A 166 6.65 14.59 -5.16
CA GLN A 166 5.48 14.78 -6.02
C GLN A 166 5.81 15.47 -7.35
N LYS A 167 6.99 16.10 -7.48
CA LYS A 167 7.40 16.87 -8.66
C LYS A 167 8.27 16.10 -9.65
N GLU A 168 8.93 15.03 -9.22
CA GLU A 168 9.77 14.23 -10.12
C GLU A 168 8.94 13.45 -11.15
N GLY A 169 7.66 13.18 -10.87
CA GLY A 169 6.74 12.56 -11.83
C GLY A 169 6.29 13.47 -12.98
N SER A 170 6.51 14.78 -12.90
CA SER A 170 6.03 15.76 -13.89
C SER A 170 7.10 16.34 -14.82
N THR A 171 8.39 16.00 -14.64
CA THR A 171 9.49 16.79 -15.25
C THR A 171 10.29 16.07 -16.35
N GLU A 172 9.98 14.83 -16.73
CA GLU A 172 10.75 14.10 -17.76
C GLU A 172 10.03 13.90 -19.12
N VAL A 173 9.21 14.85 -19.57
CA VAL A 173 8.67 14.83 -20.95
C VAL A 173 8.96 16.13 -21.70
N GLU A 174 10.13 16.72 -21.52
CA GLU A 174 10.66 17.73 -22.45
C GLU A 174 12.18 17.55 -22.59
N ALA A 175 12.60 16.45 -23.22
CA ALA A 175 13.95 16.34 -23.76
C ALA A 175 13.97 15.45 -25.02
N ASN A 176 14.16 16.13 -26.16
CA ASN A 176 14.80 15.66 -27.39
C ASN A 176 13.97 14.76 -28.33
N PHE A 177 13.12 15.40 -29.12
CA PHE A 177 12.98 15.08 -30.55
C PHE A 177 13.00 16.38 -31.35
N GLU A 178 14.21 16.84 -31.72
CA GLU A 178 14.63 17.34 -33.04
C GLU A 178 16.06 17.91 -32.96
#